data_AF-A0AAV9X6D1-F1
#
_entry.id   AF-A0AAV9X6D1-F1
#
_cell.length_a   1.000
_cell.length_b   1.000
_cell.length_c   1.000
_cell.angle_alpha   90.00
_cell.angle_beta   90.00
_cell.angle_gamma   90.00
#
_symmetry.space_group_name_H-M   'P 1'
#
loop_
_entity.id
_entity.type
_entity.pdbx_description
1 polymer ?
#
loop_
_entity_poly.entity_id
_entity_poly.type
_entity_poly.pdbx_seq_one_letter_code
_entity_poly.pdbx_strand_id
1 'polypeptide(L)'
;MQRFLGTERPVKDKYPDSVVNSCAAFDNLADDSPYKSYDEYLCTANKVFPDVEWVRLKIQRFDRPDTHPALTKPFHKYAEVYCIDIEQTDPATDPASQPPQYVTAALPPVTSPKQVERLLQDVDLPATKMRVIIFHHARYFDHELLTNIVHFYDVNPRFIRDHFSQSSKESFPRKDPLLGTFYEKYPKYLPSESSFSPIQLKIPHPKTTPKRTTLIIPNTKLGLKTVLVFVWQVEEQFHMSTINRDLMYPTQRVPRDRMASIKQPQNIMETCLFRLASLTSDELEACISHPILIAHSFIRNYFLKMSNTIDQLDTDVDMYGVMTTNDKNDTWSRSRDRLPFLAFQALNSALSSSVQSIRDHFSAPWVDCNGPHTDVVNFAVEQITKDAQRVQDMMAEVRTKISEFSTYKASQESIREARKSVAQAEGVTHLTRLALVYIPLTYATSLFGINIKEWQDDNVPSGKWFLLASVLCTLFTIGVAVGMVKYRQLKGLTMGFTAWVALAGISLTFNPFKGSDWKKYWHKLRGKRF
;
A
#
# COMPACT_ATOMS: atom_id res chain seq x y z
N MET A 1 -28.18 -18.05 -2.43
CA MET A 1 -27.18 -18.09 -1.33
C MET A 1 -27.53 -19.24 -0.40
N GLN A 2 -27.52 -20.50 -0.89
CA GLN A 2 -28.14 -21.65 -0.20
C GLN A 2 -27.47 -23.01 -0.52
N ARG A 3 -26.16 -23.03 -0.81
CA ARG A 3 -25.38 -24.26 -1.05
C ARG A 3 -24.01 -24.17 -0.36
N PHE A 4 -23.97 -24.22 0.96
CA PHE A 4 -22.76 -24.49 1.74
C PHE A 4 -23.16 -25.09 3.09
N LEU A 5 -23.72 -26.30 3.07
CA LEU A 5 -23.82 -27.16 4.25
C LEU A 5 -23.25 -28.53 3.85
N GLY A 6 -21.93 -28.60 3.84
CA GLY A 6 -21.17 -29.85 3.73
C GLY A 6 -20.75 -30.26 5.14
N THR A 7 -20.96 -31.54 5.44
CA THR A 7 -20.55 -32.22 6.67
C THR A 7 -19.15 -31.81 7.13
N GLU A 8 -19.04 -31.32 8.36
CA GLU A 8 -17.76 -30.92 8.96
C GLU A 8 -16.83 -32.12 9.06
N ARG A 9 -15.79 -32.16 8.22
CA ARG A 9 -14.62 -33.01 8.46
C ARG A 9 -13.82 -32.44 9.63
N PRO A 10 -13.19 -33.29 10.47
CA PRO A 10 -12.40 -32.84 11.60
C PRO A 10 -11.32 -31.84 11.16
N VAL A 11 -11.19 -30.77 11.95
CA VAL A 11 -10.29 -29.61 11.74
C VAL A 11 -8.87 -30.02 11.34
N LYS A 12 -8.38 -31.19 11.79
CA LYS A 12 -7.05 -31.74 11.47
C LYS A 12 -6.73 -31.89 9.98
N ASP A 13 -7.71 -32.16 9.12
CA ASP A 13 -7.45 -32.43 7.69
C ASP A 13 -7.29 -31.15 6.83
N LYS A 14 -7.53 -29.96 7.39
CA LYS A 14 -7.53 -28.69 6.65
C LYS A 14 -6.22 -27.90 6.75
N TYR A 15 -5.31 -28.29 7.65
CA TYR A 15 -4.13 -27.50 8.00
C TYR A 15 -2.85 -28.29 7.76
N PRO A 16 -1.78 -27.67 7.23
CA PRO A 16 -0.47 -28.31 7.20
C PRO A 16 -0.03 -28.69 8.62
N ASP A 17 0.55 -29.87 8.80
CA ASP A 17 1.01 -30.35 10.12
C ASP A 17 1.92 -29.34 10.83
N SER A 18 2.72 -28.57 10.08
CA SER A 18 3.58 -27.52 10.63
C SER A 18 2.81 -26.41 11.36
N VAL A 19 1.59 -26.10 10.93
CA VAL A 19 0.74 -25.05 11.53
C VAL A 19 0.09 -25.58 12.80
N VAL A 20 -0.53 -26.76 12.72
CA VAL A 20 -1.15 -27.43 13.89
C VAL A 20 -0.10 -27.64 14.98
N ASN A 21 1.11 -28.04 14.60
CA ASN A 21 2.22 -28.21 15.53
C ASN A 21 2.74 -26.87 16.09
N SER A 22 2.62 -25.76 15.35
CA SER A 22 3.06 -24.45 15.85
C SER A 22 2.10 -23.82 16.85
N CYS A 23 0.79 -23.88 16.59
CA CYS A 23 -0.23 -23.45 17.55
C CYS A 23 -0.21 -24.35 18.78
N ALA A 24 -0.21 -25.67 18.60
CA ALA A 24 -0.09 -26.60 19.72
C ALA A 24 1.21 -26.41 20.51
N ALA A 25 2.33 -26.06 19.86
CA ALA A 25 3.56 -25.73 20.58
C ALA A 25 3.45 -24.43 21.40
N PHE A 26 2.77 -23.40 20.88
CA PHE A 26 2.49 -22.18 21.65
C PHE A 26 1.48 -22.41 22.78
N ASP A 27 0.46 -23.23 22.56
CA ASP A 27 -0.54 -23.60 23.57
C ASP A 27 0.13 -24.43 24.68
N ASN A 28 0.98 -25.40 24.33
CA ASN A 28 1.80 -26.15 25.29
C ASN A 28 2.82 -25.26 26.03
N LEU A 29 3.26 -24.16 25.41
CA LEU A 29 4.08 -23.15 26.08
C LEU A 29 3.24 -22.25 27.00
N ALA A 30 1.92 -22.13 26.79
CA ALA A 30 1.04 -21.21 27.52
C ALA A 30 0.26 -21.86 28.67
N ASP A 31 -0.08 -23.14 28.56
CA ASP A 31 -0.96 -23.88 29.48
C ASP A 31 -0.35 -24.09 30.88
N ASP A 32 0.98 -24.13 30.97
CA ASP A 32 1.71 -23.97 32.22
C ASP A 32 2.43 -22.62 32.10
N SER A 33 2.27 -21.71 33.06
CA SER A 33 2.99 -20.43 33.08
C SER A 33 4.21 -20.51 34.02
N PRO A 34 5.30 -21.25 33.68
CA PRO A 34 6.51 -21.26 34.50
C PRO A 34 7.37 -20.00 34.29
N TYR A 35 7.03 -19.15 33.31
CA TYR A 35 7.84 -17.99 32.96
C TYR A 35 7.56 -16.83 33.90
N LYS A 36 8.64 -16.25 34.45
CA LYS A 36 8.58 -15.10 35.36
C LYS A 36 8.40 -13.78 34.62
N SER A 37 8.65 -13.75 33.31
CA SER A 37 8.56 -12.54 32.49
C SER A 37 8.28 -12.89 31.03
N TYR A 38 7.76 -11.92 30.26
CA TYR A 38 7.60 -12.08 28.82
C TYR A 38 8.94 -12.23 28.09
N ASP A 39 10.04 -11.65 28.59
CA ASP A 39 11.37 -11.84 27.98
C ASP A 39 11.83 -13.30 28.07
N GLU A 40 11.52 -13.97 29.19
CA GLU A 40 11.78 -15.40 29.36
C GLU A 40 10.92 -16.25 28.42
N TYR A 41 9.64 -15.89 28.26
CA TYR A 41 8.76 -16.49 27.26
C TYR A 41 9.31 -16.31 25.85
N LEU A 42 9.74 -15.10 25.47
CA LEU A 42 10.33 -14.82 24.16
C LEU A 42 11.62 -15.61 23.95
N CYS A 43 12.47 -15.74 24.96
CA CYS A 43 13.68 -16.56 24.90
C CYS A 43 13.36 -18.04 24.65
N THR A 44 12.28 -18.54 25.25
CA THR A 44 11.84 -19.93 25.08
C THR A 44 11.18 -20.14 23.73
N ALA A 45 10.25 -19.26 23.36
CA ALA A 45 9.59 -19.23 22.06
C ALA A 45 10.61 -19.14 20.92
N ASN A 46 11.67 -18.34 21.08
CA ASN A 46 12.73 -18.20 20.07
C ASN A 46 13.49 -19.51 19.78
N LYS A 47 13.61 -20.42 20.75
CA LYS A 47 14.22 -21.74 20.54
C LYS A 47 13.39 -22.59 19.56
N VAL A 48 12.08 -22.36 19.51
CA VAL A 48 11.12 -23.07 18.65
C VAL A 48 10.86 -22.27 17.36
N PHE A 49 10.80 -20.95 17.48
CA PHE A 49 10.37 -20.01 16.45
C PHE A 49 11.41 -18.89 16.31
N PRO A 50 12.43 -19.09 15.46
CA PRO A 50 13.51 -18.11 15.27
C PRO A 50 13.02 -16.74 14.77
N ASP A 51 11.82 -16.67 14.19
CA ASP A 51 11.18 -15.45 13.73
C ASP A 51 10.69 -14.55 14.88
N VAL A 52 10.66 -15.06 16.12
CA VAL A 52 10.37 -14.32 17.35
C VAL A 52 11.59 -13.53 17.85
N GLU A 53 12.80 -13.90 17.45
CA GLU A 53 14.03 -13.18 17.80
C GLU A 53 13.94 -11.69 17.47
N TRP A 54 13.30 -11.35 16.36
CA TRP A 54 13.10 -9.96 15.96
C TRP A 54 12.29 -9.18 17.00
N VAL A 55 11.25 -9.80 17.57
CA VAL A 55 10.39 -9.17 18.59
C VAL A 55 11.19 -8.96 19.86
N ARG A 56 11.94 -9.97 20.28
CA ARG A 56 12.85 -9.91 21.44
C ARG A 56 13.88 -8.80 21.29
N LEU A 57 14.62 -8.79 20.18
CA LEU A 57 15.60 -7.75 19.89
C LEU A 57 14.97 -6.36 19.81
N LYS A 58 13.76 -6.25 19.24
CA LYS A 58 13.07 -4.97 19.17
C LYS A 58 12.64 -4.51 20.55
N ILE A 59 12.15 -5.39 21.41
CA ILE A 59 11.80 -5.02 22.78
C ILE A 59 13.06 -4.59 23.56
N GLN A 60 14.16 -5.34 23.46
CA GLN A 60 15.40 -5.07 24.19
C GLN A 60 16.18 -3.84 23.71
N ARG A 61 16.12 -3.48 22.42
CA ARG A 61 16.95 -2.40 21.85
C ARG A 61 16.55 -1.01 22.31
N PHE A 62 15.29 -0.80 22.68
CA PHE A 62 14.78 0.49 23.11
C PHE A 62 14.98 0.76 24.61
N ASP A 63 15.41 -0.22 25.40
CA ASP A 63 15.77 -0.05 26.82
C ASP A 63 17.07 0.74 27.05
N ARG A 64 17.73 1.21 25.98
CA ARG A 64 18.98 1.99 26.07
C ARG A 64 18.72 3.48 25.82
N PRO A 65 18.33 4.27 26.85
CA PRO A 65 18.09 5.71 26.74
C PRO A 65 19.31 6.46 26.16
N ASP A 66 20.51 5.93 26.37
CA ASP A 66 21.78 6.57 26.02
C ASP A 66 22.09 6.57 24.51
N THR A 67 21.39 5.74 23.72
CA THR A 67 21.75 5.53 22.30
C THR A 67 21.17 6.56 21.33
N HIS A 68 20.27 7.43 21.80
CA HIS A 68 19.68 8.51 20.98
C HIS A 68 19.87 9.90 21.61
N PRO A 69 21.10 10.47 21.53
CA PRO A 69 21.41 11.80 22.08
C PRO A 69 20.62 12.96 21.43
N ALA A 70 19.90 12.71 20.34
CA ALA A 70 19.01 13.68 19.70
C ALA A 70 17.62 13.79 20.38
N LEU A 71 17.32 12.96 21.38
CA LEU A 71 16.01 12.92 22.05
C LEU A 71 15.96 13.69 23.38
N THR A 72 16.65 14.82 23.51
CA THR A 72 16.72 15.62 24.75
C THR A 72 15.45 16.39 25.13
N LYS A 73 14.35 16.26 24.37
CA LYS A 73 13.05 16.80 24.80
C LYS A 73 12.32 15.76 25.66
N PRO A 74 11.65 16.15 26.76
CA PRO A 74 10.86 15.25 27.59
C PRO A 74 9.71 14.67 26.76
N PHE A 75 9.97 13.50 26.19
CA PHE A 75 9.12 12.77 25.29
C PHE A 75 8.16 11.88 26.09
N HIS A 76 7.29 12.47 26.90
CA HIS A 76 6.43 11.76 27.86
C HIS A 76 5.03 11.38 27.35
N LYS A 77 4.74 11.43 26.04
CA LYS A 77 3.40 11.09 25.50
C LYS A 77 3.45 10.17 24.28
N TYR A 78 4.09 9.00 24.41
CA TYR A 78 4.29 8.11 23.26
C TYR A 78 3.39 6.88 23.25
N ALA A 79 2.88 6.47 24.41
CA ALA A 79 1.94 5.38 24.51
C ALA A 79 0.91 5.68 25.61
N GLU A 80 -0.35 5.45 25.30
CA GLU A 80 -1.48 5.60 26.21
C GLU A 80 -2.31 4.31 26.16
N VAL A 81 -2.67 3.82 27.34
CA VAL A 81 -3.52 2.63 27.49
C VAL A 81 -4.89 3.09 27.92
N TYR A 82 -5.89 2.80 27.10
CA TYR A 82 -7.29 3.04 27.42
C TYR A 82 -7.94 1.71 27.79
N CYS A 83 -8.85 1.72 28.77
CA CYS A 83 -9.61 0.55 29.17
C CYS A 83 -11.09 0.90 29.30
N ILE A 84 -11.94 0.03 28.76
CA ILE A 84 -13.38 0.04 29.00
C ILE A 84 -13.77 -1.33 29.51
N ASP A 85 -14.48 -1.33 30.62
CA ASP A 85 -15.18 -2.49 31.14
C ASP A 85 -16.66 -2.38 30.79
N ILE A 86 -17.23 -3.47 30.27
CA ILE A 86 -18.66 -3.64 30.10
C ILE A 86 -19.14 -4.46 31.29
N GLU A 87 -19.76 -3.78 32.24
CA GLU A 87 -20.21 -4.32 33.51
C GLU A 87 -21.70 -4.66 33.42
N GLN A 88 -22.08 -5.79 33.99
CA GLN A 88 -23.47 -6.12 34.27
C GLN A 88 -23.84 -5.49 35.61
N THR A 89 -24.80 -4.57 35.62
CA THR A 89 -25.32 -4.01 36.86
C THR A 89 -26.30 -5.00 37.49
N ASP A 90 -26.08 -5.34 38.76
CA ASP A 90 -27.01 -6.19 39.50
C ASP A 90 -28.37 -5.49 39.59
N PRO A 91 -29.48 -6.16 39.20
CA PRO A 91 -30.81 -5.60 39.38
C PRO A 91 -31.08 -5.50 40.88
N ALA A 92 -31.04 -4.27 41.40
CA ALA A 92 -31.04 -4.00 42.84
C ALA A 92 -32.30 -4.44 43.62
N THR A 93 -33.31 -5.03 42.96
CA THR A 93 -34.61 -5.24 43.63
C THR A 93 -35.42 -6.49 43.26
N ASP A 94 -35.17 -7.19 42.15
CA ASP A 94 -35.76 -8.52 41.88
C ASP A 94 -35.14 -9.14 40.61
N PRO A 95 -34.25 -10.16 40.73
CA PRO A 95 -33.55 -10.76 39.59
C PRO A 95 -34.47 -11.47 38.60
N ALA A 96 -35.74 -11.72 38.94
CA ALA A 96 -36.68 -12.39 38.05
C ALA A 96 -37.44 -11.44 37.12
N SER A 97 -37.41 -10.12 37.36
CA SER A 97 -38.35 -9.18 36.72
C SER A 97 -37.76 -8.27 35.65
N GLN A 98 -36.43 -8.12 35.57
CA GLN A 98 -35.79 -7.20 34.63
C GLN A 98 -34.64 -7.87 33.86
N PRO A 99 -34.49 -7.57 32.55
CA PRO A 99 -33.34 -8.03 31.79
C PRO A 99 -32.05 -7.44 32.39
N PRO A 100 -30.92 -8.15 32.27
CA PRO A 100 -29.63 -7.65 32.73
C PRO A 100 -29.34 -6.30 32.08
N GLN A 101 -28.97 -5.32 32.90
CA GLN A 101 -28.53 -4.02 32.41
C GLN A 101 -27.01 -4.02 32.28
N TYR A 102 -26.51 -3.47 31.19
CA TYR A 102 -25.09 -3.33 30.93
C TYR A 102 -24.70 -1.87 30.88
N VAL A 103 -23.58 -1.54 31.51
CA VAL A 103 -23.01 -0.18 31.55
C VAL A 103 -21.54 -0.25 31.19
N THR A 104 -21.05 0.79 30.51
CA THR A 104 -19.62 0.95 30.25
C THR A 104 -18.94 1.75 31.37
N ALA A 105 -17.93 1.17 32.00
CA ALA A 105 -17.02 1.86 32.89
C ALA A 105 -15.72 2.19 32.14
N ALA A 106 -15.53 3.46 31.78
CA ALA A 106 -14.31 3.92 31.14
C ALA A 106 -13.29 4.37 32.20
N LEU A 107 -12.08 3.82 32.15
CA LEU A 107 -10.99 4.21 33.03
C LEU A 107 -10.15 5.32 32.39
N PRO A 108 -9.58 6.24 33.19
CA PRO A 108 -8.73 7.29 32.65
C PRO A 108 -7.51 6.69 31.92
N PRO A 109 -7.02 7.34 30.86
CA PRO A 109 -5.88 6.83 30.10
C PRO A 109 -4.66 6.70 31.01
N VAL A 110 -4.01 5.54 30.90
CA VAL A 110 -2.87 5.18 31.72
C VAL A 110 -1.58 5.30 30.91
N THR A 111 -0.55 5.89 31.52
CA THR A 111 0.77 6.08 30.90
C THR A 111 1.90 5.44 31.69
N SER A 112 1.69 5.08 32.95
CA SER A 112 2.73 4.47 33.80
C SER A 112 2.62 2.93 33.83
N PRO A 113 3.73 2.20 33.72
CA PRO A 113 3.73 0.72 33.79
C PRO A 113 3.07 0.15 35.05
N LYS A 114 3.31 0.76 36.21
CA LYS A 114 2.68 0.37 37.49
C LYS A 114 1.17 0.60 37.50
N GLN A 115 0.71 1.66 36.83
CA GLN A 115 -0.72 1.92 36.69
C GLN A 115 -1.35 0.93 35.71
N VAL A 116 -0.63 0.50 34.65
CA VAL A 116 -1.12 -0.55 33.74
C VAL A 116 -1.20 -1.89 34.45
N GLU A 117 -0.21 -2.23 35.28
CA GLU A 117 -0.27 -3.46 36.08
C GLU A 117 -1.50 -3.47 37.00
N ARG A 118 -1.77 -2.36 37.70
CA ARG A 118 -3.00 -2.19 38.50
C ARG A 118 -4.26 -2.26 37.64
N LEU A 119 -4.29 -1.56 36.50
CA LEU A 119 -5.40 -1.59 35.55
C LEU A 119 -5.75 -3.03 35.11
N LEU A 120 -4.73 -3.85 34.89
CA LEU A 120 -4.88 -5.24 34.49
C LEU A 120 -5.32 -6.14 35.65
N GLN A 121 -4.84 -5.90 36.87
CA GLN A 121 -5.15 -6.71 38.07
C GLN A 121 -6.47 -6.33 38.75
N ASP A 122 -6.82 -5.04 38.78
CA ASP A 122 -8.02 -4.49 39.42
C ASP A 122 -9.23 -4.69 38.50
N VAL A 123 -9.66 -5.95 38.34
CA VAL A 123 -10.88 -6.31 37.60
C VAL A 123 -11.93 -6.76 38.59
N ASP A 124 -13.09 -6.10 38.60
CA ASP A 124 -14.25 -6.63 39.30
C ASP A 124 -14.86 -7.76 38.45
N LEU A 125 -14.25 -8.95 38.56
CA LEU A 125 -14.61 -10.14 37.78
C LEU A 125 -16.10 -10.51 37.81
N PRO A 126 -16.86 -10.43 38.92
CA PRO A 126 -18.28 -10.76 38.90
C PRO A 126 -19.10 -9.78 38.04
N ALA A 127 -18.80 -8.49 38.09
CA ALA A 127 -19.51 -7.46 37.35
C ALA A 127 -19.08 -7.40 35.88
N THR A 128 -17.78 -7.50 35.60
CA THR A 128 -17.21 -7.30 34.27
C THR A 128 -17.49 -8.50 33.37
N LYS A 129 -18.24 -8.31 32.28
CA LYS A 129 -18.51 -9.38 31.29
C LYS A 129 -17.59 -9.32 30.09
N MET A 130 -17.10 -8.13 29.78
CA MET A 130 -16.18 -7.92 28.68
C MET A 130 -15.27 -6.73 28.97
N ARG A 131 -14.00 -6.84 28.57
CA ARG A 131 -13.01 -5.76 28.70
C ARG A 131 -12.43 -5.39 27.34
N VAL A 132 -12.32 -4.11 27.07
CA VAL A 132 -11.67 -3.57 25.86
C VAL A 132 -10.47 -2.76 26.29
N ILE A 133 -9.27 -3.17 25.86
CA ILE A 133 -8.04 -2.43 26.10
C ILE A 133 -7.51 -1.93 24.79
N ILE A 134 -7.20 -0.65 24.73
CA ILE A 134 -6.61 -0.01 23.57
C ILE A 134 -5.19 0.43 23.93
N PHE A 135 -4.21 -0.18 23.28
CA PHE A 135 -2.82 0.28 23.31
C PHE A 135 -2.60 1.26 22.16
N HIS A 136 -2.71 2.55 22.45
CA HIS A 136 -2.43 3.61 21.49
C HIS A 136 -0.98 4.01 21.60
N HIS A 137 -0.23 3.96 20.50
CA HIS A 137 1.17 4.34 20.51
C HIS A 137 1.63 5.04 19.24
N ALA A 138 2.71 5.80 19.38
CA ALA A 138 3.39 6.49 18.29
C ALA A 138 4.55 5.63 17.73
N ARG A 139 5.50 6.27 17.04
CA ARG A 139 6.67 5.58 16.45
C ARG A 139 7.54 4.92 17.51
N TYR A 140 7.72 5.60 18.63
CA TYR A 140 8.34 5.08 19.84
C TYR A 140 7.19 4.69 20.77
N PHE A 141 7.39 3.63 21.55
CA PHE A 141 6.42 3.17 22.54
C PHE A 141 7.18 2.72 23.77
N ASP A 142 6.49 2.72 24.91
CA ASP A 142 7.06 2.23 26.16
C ASP A 142 7.03 0.69 26.15
N HIS A 143 8.21 0.11 26.32
CA HIS A 143 8.42 -1.33 26.27
C HIS A 143 7.86 -2.02 27.49
N GLU A 144 7.91 -1.39 28.65
CA GLU A 144 7.38 -1.94 29.89
C GLU A 144 5.85 -1.98 29.82
N LEU A 145 5.22 -0.92 29.29
CA LEU A 145 3.76 -0.91 29.04
C LEU A 145 3.34 -2.05 28.10
N LEU A 146 4.03 -2.18 26.95
CA LEU A 146 3.72 -3.23 25.99
C LEU A 146 3.93 -4.61 26.62
N THR A 147 5.06 -4.81 27.31
CA THR A 147 5.42 -6.08 27.95
C THR A 147 4.39 -6.49 28.99
N ASN A 148 3.91 -5.57 29.82
CA ASN A 148 2.90 -5.85 30.83
C ASN A 148 1.58 -6.31 30.20
N ILE A 149 1.09 -5.62 29.17
CA ILE A 149 -0.15 -5.99 28.47
C ILE A 149 0.00 -7.35 27.81
N VAL A 150 1.09 -7.52 27.08
CA VAL A 150 1.35 -8.70 26.27
C VAL A 150 1.59 -9.94 27.15
N HIS A 151 2.30 -9.78 28.26
CA HIS A 151 2.51 -10.84 29.25
C HIS A 151 1.19 -11.26 29.89
N PHE A 152 0.40 -10.28 30.34
CA PHE A 152 -0.85 -10.52 31.04
C PHE A 152 -1.86 -11.28 30.18
N TYR A 153 -1.96 -10.93 28.90
CA TYR A 153 -2.87 -11.55 27.95
C TYR A 153 -2.26 -12.68 27.11
N ASP A 154 -1.00 -13.04 27.38
CA ASP A 154 -0.27 -14.08 26.64
C ASP A 154 -0.31 -13.88 25.12
N VAL A 155 -0.08 -12.64 24.68
CA VAL A 155 -0.22 -12.29 23.26
C VAL A 155 0.90 -12.95 22.46
N ASN A 156 0.50 -13.68 21.41
CA ASN A 156 1.44 -14.33 20.51
C ASN A 156 2.42 -13.29 19.93
N PRO A 157 3.74 -13.49 20.07
CA PRO A 157 4.74 -12.51 19.64
C PRO A 157 4.72 -12.27 18.14
N ARG A 158 4.22 -13.20 17.32
CA ARG A 158 4.06 -12.98 15.88
C ARG A 158 3.04 -11.87 15.58
N PHE A 159 2.02 -11.69 16.41
CA PHE A 159 1.06 -10.60 16.24
C PHE A 159 1.70 -9.24 16.52
N ILE A 160 2.54 -9.19 17.55
CA ILE A 160 3.37 -8.03 17.88
C ILE A 160 4.33 -7.74 16.73
N ARG A 161 5.03 -8.76 16.24
CA ARG A 161 5.89 -8.64 15.06
C ARG A 161 5.13 -8.04 13.89
N ASP A 162 3.97 -8.59 13.53
CA ASP A 162 3.22 -8.16 12.36
C ASP A 162 2.69 -6.72 12.51
N HIS A 163 2.32 -6.34 13.74
CA HIS A 163 1.98 -4.96 14.08
C HIS A 163 3.16 -4.01 13.86
N PHE A 164 4.35 -4.36 14.39
CA PHE A 164 5.53 -3.49 14.43
C PHE A 164 6.53 -3.64 13.27
N SER A 165 6.48 -4.68 12.44
CA SER A 165 7.52 -5.00 11.42
C SER A 165 7.31 -4.25 10.12
N GLN A 166 6.08 -3.88 9.82
CA GLN A 166 5.74 -3.18 8.59
C GLN A 166 5.66 -1.65 8.83
N SER A 167 5.91 -1.20 10.06
CA SER A 167 6.08 0.22 10.40
C SER A 167 7.45 0.77 9.97
N SER A 168 8.48 -0.08 9.95
CA SER A 168 9.87 0.32 9.76
C SER A 168 10.31 0.35 8.29
N LYS A 169 9.53 0.95 7.39
CA LYS A 169 10.05 1.29 6.04
C LYS A 169 11.25 2.26 6.12
N GLU A 170 11.38 2.99 7.22
CA GLU A 170 12.59 3.75 7.51
C GLU A 170 13.65 2.86 8.15
N SER A 171 14.59 2.42 7.30
CA SER A 171 16.00 2.27 7.62
C SER A 171 16.33 1.65 8.97
N PHE A 172 16.05 0.36 9.14
CA PHE A 172 17.13 -0.44 9.70
C PHE A 172 18.31 -0.26 8.73
N PRO A 173 19.53 0.06 9.21
CA PRO A 173 20.67 0.09 8.32
C PRO A 173 20.67 -1.24 7.58
N ARG A 174 20.51 -1.20 6.24
CA ARG A 174 20.55 -2.34 5.31
C ARG A 174 21.75 -3.28 5.52
N LYS A 175 22.69 -2.88 6.38
CA LYS A 175 23.88 -3.61 6.79
C LYS A 175 23.62 -4.69 7.83
N ASP A 176 22.44 -4.80 8.45
CA ASP A 176 22.15 -5.92 9.35
C ASP A 176 21.78 -7.15 8.48
N PRO A 177 22.73 -8.06 8.18
CA PRO A 177 22.55 -9.10 7.16
C PRO A 177 21.48 -10.10 7.58
N LEU A 178 21.22 -10.19 8.88
CA LEU A 178 20.22 -11.06 9.47
C LEU A 178 18.81 -10.64 9.01
N LEU A 179 18.43 -9.36 9.16
CA LEU A 179 17.05 -8.91 8.85
C LEU A 179 16.64 -9.06 7.38
N GLY A 180 17.56 -8.92 6.43
CA GLY A 180 17.28 -9.09 5.01
C GLY A 180 16.83 -10.52 4.67
N THR A 181 17.46 -11.51 5.30
CA THR A 181 17.09 -12.93 5.13
C THR A 181 15.77 -13.28 5.82
N PHE A 182 15.39 -12.58 6.90
CA PHE A 182 14.14 -12.86 7.62
C PHE A 182 12.89 -12.61 6.75
N TYR A 183 12.80 -11.48 6.04
CA TYR A 183 11.59 -11.17 5.25
C TYR A 183 11.38 -12.09 4.03
N GLU A 184 12.46 -12.68 3.51
CA GLU A 184 12.39 -13.63 2.39
C GLU A 184 12.13 -15.06 2.87
N LYS A 185 12.58 -15.42 4.08
CA LYS A 185 12.55 -16.79 4.58
C LYS A 185 11.24 -17.18 5.29
N TYR A 186 10.52 -16.22 5.87
CA TYR A 186 9.29 -16.49 6.61
C TYR A 186 8.07 -15.96 5.84
N PRO A 187 7.16 -16.84 5.38
CA PRO A 187 6.00 -16.42 4.62
C PRO A 187 5.10 -15.51 5.47
N LYS A 188 4.39 -14.60 4.79
CA LYS A 188 3.26 -13.89 5.41
C LYS A 188 2.28 -14.94 5.96
N TYR A 189 1.69 -14.60 7.10
CA TYR A 189 0.66 -15.33 7.81
C TYR A 189 -0.18 -16.26 6.92
N LEU A 190 -0.28 -17.54 7.28
CA LEU A 190 -1.08 -18.50 6.53
C LEU A 190 -2.57 -18.19 6.81
N PRO A 191 -3.45 -18.12 5.79
CA PRO A 191 -4.90 -17.89 5.98
C PRO A 191 -5.55 -18.88 6.94
N SER A 192 -4.90 -20.04 7.08
CA SER A 192 -5.33 -21.15 7.90
C SER A 192 -5.14 -20.90 9.41
N GLU A 193 -4.36 -19.89 9.78
CA GLU A 193 -4.20 -19.43 11.16
C GLU A 193 -5.16 -18.28 11.50
N SER A 194 -6.10 -17.93 10.60
CA SER A 194 -6.97 -16.73 10.73
C SER A 194 -7.88 -16.77 11.95
N SER A 195 -8.26 -17.97 12.42
CA SER A 195 -9.10 -18.16 13.60
C SER A 195 -8.48 -17.57 14.87
N PHE A 196 -7.16 -17.49 14.93
CA PHE A 196 -6.41 -16.92 16.05
C PHE A 196 -5.73 -15.60 15.70
N SER A 197 -5.81 -15.21 14.43
CA SER A 197 -5.11 -14.03 13.95
C SER A 197 -5.83 -12.77 14.36
N PRO A 198 -5.12 -11.64 14.46
CA PRO A 198 -5.78 -10.37 14.63
C PRO A 198 -6.36 -9.83 13.33
N ILE A 199 -7.45 -9.08 13.46
CA ILE A 199 -7.95 -8.25 12.34
C ILE A 199 -6.91 -7.16 12.10
N GLN A 200 -6.31 -7.17 10.90
CA GLN A 200 -5.28 -6.20 10.51
C GLN A 200 -5.89 -5.16 9.57
N LEU A 201 -5.99 -3.93 10.05
CA LEU A 201 -6.40 -2.79 9.24
C LEU A 201 -5.16 -1.95 8.89
N LYS A 202 -4.88 -1.82 7.59
CA LYS A 202 -3.70 -1.12 7.07
C LYS A 202 -4.14 0.13 6.31
N ILE A 203 -3.85 1.30 6.86
CA ILE A 203 -4.10 2.58 6.20
C ILE A 203 -2.76 3.10 5.68
N PRO A 204 -2.44 2.96 4.39
CA PRO A 204 -1.26 3.58 3.86
C PRO A 204 -1.50 5.08 3.82
N HIS A 205 -0.54 5.83 4.35
CA HIS A 205 -0.53 7.26 4.18
C HIS A 205 0.43 7.59 3.02
N PRO A 206 0.05 8.44 2.07
CA PRO A 206 0.90 8.78 0.94
C PRO A 206 2.17 9.54 1.37
N LYS A 207 2.17 10.17 2.56
CA LYS A 207 3.28 10.98 3.07
C LYS A 207 3.94 10.45 4.35
N THR A 208 3.32 9.50 5.04
CA THR A 208 3.80 9.01 6.35
C THR A 208 3.68 7.50 6.40
N THR A 209 4.27 6.91 7.43
CA THR A 209 4.20 5.47 7.63
C THR A 209 2.74 5.00 7.79
N PRO A 210 2.39 3.80 7.29
CA PRO A 210 1.00 3.32 7.29
C PRO A 210 0.43 3.22 8.71
N LYS A 211 -0.69 3.89 9.00
CA LYS A 211 -1.41 3.77 10.28
C LYS A 211 -2.00 2.36 10.38
N ARG A 212 -1.87 1.73 11.56
CA ARG A 212 -2.29 0.34 11.77
C ARG A 212 -3.21 0.23 12.95
N THR A 213 -4.28 -0.53 12.75
CA THR A 213 -5.10 -1.02 13.85
C THR A 213 -5.06 -2.53 13.80
N THR A 214 -4.61 -3.14 14.88
CA THR A 214 -4.55 -4.60 15.04
C THR A 214 -5.45 -4.96 16.20
N LEU A 215 -6.54 -5.66 15.90
CA LEU A 215 -7.50 -6.14 16.90
C LEU A 215 -7.14 -7.56 17.29
N ILE A 216 -6.72 -7.78 18.53
CA ILE A 216 -6.42 -9.09 19.11
C ILE A 216 -7.53 -9.37 20.14
N ILE A 217 -8.18 -10.53 20.10
CA ILE A 217 -9.10 -10.93 21.17
C ILE A 217 -8.39 -12.04 21.93
N PRO A 218 -7.63 -11.73 23.00
CA PRO A 218 -7.09 -12.77 23.83
C PRO A 218 -8.22 -13.41 24.64
N ASN A 219 -8.19 -14.74 24.70
CA ASN A 219 -9.09 -15.52 25.53
C ASN A 219 -8.26 -16.51 26.36
N THR A 220 -8.46 -16.50 27.69
CA THR A 220 -9.00 -17.60 28.51
C THR A 220 -8.58 -17.52 29.98
N LYS A 221 -7.42 -16.92 30.33
CA LYS A 221 -6.88 -17.02 31.70
C LYS A 221 -7.80 -16.48 32.81
N LEU A 222 -8.64 -15.49 32.53
CA LEU A 222 -9.53 -14.86 33.51
C LEU A 222 -11.01 -15.21 33.35
N GLY A 223 -11.37 -16.07 32.38
CA GLY A 223 -12.78 -16.31 32.03
C GLY A 223 -13.51 -15.08 31.46
N LEU A 224 -12.79 -13.98 31.21
CA LEU A 224 -13.31 -12.71 30.73
C LEU A 224 -13.05 -12.54 29.23
N LYS A 225 -14.10 -12.20 28.47
CA LYS A 225 -13.96 -11.84 27.05
C LYS A 225 -13.17 -10.52 26.96
N THR A 226 -11.97 -10.56 26.38
CA THR A 226 -11.13 -9.37 26.25
C THR A 226 -10.89 -9.03 24.78
N VAL A 227 -10.96 -7.75 24.44
CA VAL A 227 -10.59 -7.19 23.14
C VAL A 227 -9.41 -6.25 23.32
N LEU A 228 -8.25 -6.62 22.81
CA LEU A 228 -7.07 -5.77 22.69
C LEU A 228 -7.05 -5.07 21.33
N VAL A 229 -6.86 -3.75 21.34
CA VAL A 229 -6.74 -2.93 20.15
C VAL A 229 -5.38 -2.26 20.16
N PHE A 230 -4.48 -2.66 19.27
CA PHE A 230 -3.21 -1.97 19.05
C PHE A 230 -3.41 -0.91 17.98
N VAL A 231 -3.22 0.35 18.33
CA VAL A 231 -3.38 1.46 17.41
C VAL A 231 -2.08 2.20 17.28
N TRP A 232 -1.50 2.10 16.09
CA TRP A 232 -0.34 2.86 15.72
C TRP A 232 -0.74 4.14 14.99
N GLN A 233 -0.53 5.28 15.65
CA GLN A 233 -0.79 6.60 15.09
C GLN A 233 0.43 7.50 15.26
N VAL A 234 1.02 7.90 14.13
CA VAL A 234 1.95 9.04 14.11
C VAL A 234 1.11 10.31 14.28
N GLU A 235 1.44 11.12 15.29
CA GLU A 235 0.82 12.41 15.60
C GLU A 235 0.66 13.26 14.34
N GLU A 236 -0.57 13.31 13.85
CA GLU A 236 -1.08 14.46 13.13
C GLU A 236 -2.36 14.80 13.87
N GLN A 237 -2.48 16.06 14.29
CA GLN A 237 -3.72 16.62 14.80
C GLN A 237 -4.85 16.18 13.85
N PHE A 238 -5.86 15.50 14.39
CA PHE A 238 -7.00 15.12 13.57
C PHE A 238 -7.59 16.39 12.96
N HIS A 239 -7.71 16.44 11.63
CA HIS A 239 -8.55 17.45 11.03
C HIS A 239 -9.97 17.24 11.58
N MET A 240 -10.47 18.21 12.34
CA MET A 240 -11.80 18.22 12.95
C MET A 240 -12.91 17.86 11.96
N SER A 241 -12.71 18.06 10.66
CA SER A 241 -13.63 17.63 9.60
C SER A 241 -13.92 16.13 9.58
N THR A 242 -12.96 15.27 9.96
CA THR A 242 -13.17 13.81 10.00
C THR A 242 -14.04 13.40 11.18
N ILE A 243 -13.76 13.97 12.36
CA ILE A 243 -14.53 13.76 13.60
C ILE A 243 -15.94 14.35 13.43
N ASN A 244 -16.05 15.56 12.88
CA ASN A 244 -17.33 16.21 12.63
C ASN A 244 -18.17 15.49 11.59
N ARG A 245 -17.59 14.91 10.53
CA ARG A 245 -18.39 14.13 9.55
C ARG A 245 -18.99 12.89 10.19
N ASP A 246 -18.23 12.22 11.04
CA ASP A 246 -18.66 11.05 11.80
C ASP A 246 -19.67 11.38 12.91
N LEU A 247 -19.60 12.58 13.49
CA LEU A 247 -20.56 13.08 14.47
C LEU A 247 -21.83 13.66 13.82
N MET A 248 -21.72 14.24 12.61
CA MET A 248 -22.84 14.86 11.87
C MET A 248 -23.70 13.85 11.12
N TYR A 249 -23.13 12.70 10.73
CA TYR A 249 -23.86 11.54 10.20
C TYR A 249 -23.63 10.32 11.11
N PRO A 250 -24.04 10.40 12.38
CA PRO A 250 -23.76 9.32 13.30
C PRO A 250 -24.62 8.14 12.87
N THR A 251 -23.96 7.04 12.50
CA THR A 251 -24.62 5.80 12.08
C THR A 251 -25.39 5.14 13.22
N GLN A 252 -25.17 5.61 14.45
CA GLN A 252 -26.00 5.37 15.63
C GLN A 252 -26.60 6.70 16.10
N ARG A 253 -27.87 6.71 16.48
CA ARG A 253 -28.53 7.93 16.99
C ARG A 253 -27.94 8.31 18.34
N VAL A 254 -26.98 9.22 18.36
CA VAL A 254 -26.59 9.91 19.60
C VAL A 254 -27.65 11.00 19.88
N PRO A 255 -28.33 10.99 21.05
CA PRO A 255 -29.27 12.05 21.41
C PRO A 255 -28.59 13.42 21.38
N ARG A 256 -29.16 14.39 20.65
CA ARG A 256 -28.57 15.74 20.44
C ARG A 256 -28.35 16.49 21.75
N ASP A 257 -29.22 16.25 22.71
CA ASP A 257 -29.23 16.76 24.07
C ASP A 257 -27.99 16.37 24.87
N ARG A 258 -27.30 15.27 24.52
CA ARG A 258 -26.02 14.89 25.13
C ARG A 258 -24.81 15.53 24.46
N MET A 259 -24.89 15.98 23.21
CA MET A 259 -23.71 16.50 22.49
C MET A 259 -23.17 17.84 23.03
N ALA A 260 -24.02 18.67 23.65
CA ALA A 260 -23.64 20.04 24.03
C ALA A 260 -22.71 20.13 25.25
N SER A 261 -22.71 19.12 26.13
CA SER A 261 -21.92 19.10 27.37
C SER A 261 -20.63 18.29 27.27
N ILE A 262 -20.42 17.59 26.16
CA ILE A 262 -19.37 16.57 26.04
C ILE A 262 -18.15 17.19 25.37
N LYS A 263 -17.00 17.07 26.06
CA LYS A 263 -15.70 17.44 25.51
C LYS A 263 -15.49 16.68 24.19
N GLN A 264 -15.27 17.40 23.10
CA GLN A 264 -15.08 16.76 21.79
C GLN A 264 -13.90 15.78 21.85
N PRO A 265 -14.07 14.56 21.32
CA PRO A 265 -12.98 13.59 21.29
C PRO A 265 -11.81 14.16 20.49
N GLN A 266 -10.61 14.05 21.04
CA GLN A 266 -9.38 14.61 20.47
C GLN A 266 -8.72 13.64 19.48
N ASN A 267 -8.99 12.35 19.62
CA ASN A 267 -8.40 11.31 18.82
C ASN A 267 -9.43 10.22 18.46
N ILE A 268 -9.06 9.34 17.54
CA ILE A 268 -9.93 8.26 17.07
C ILE A 268 -10.30 7.26 18.18
N MET A 269 -9.44 7.12 19.19
CA MET A 269 -9.70 6.22 20.31
C MET A 269 -10.80 6.81 21.19
N GLU A 270 -10.67 8.07 21.60
CA GLU A 270 -11.73 8.78 22.34
C GLU A 270 -13.06 8.74 21.59
N THR A 271 -13.08 8.88 20.26
CA THR A 271 -14.31 8.73 19.46
C THR A 271 -14.88 7.30 19.53
N CYS A 272 -14.03 6.28 19.46
CA CYS A 272 -14.46 4.89 19.59
C CYS A 272 -14.97 4.58 21.01
N LEU A 273 -14.25 5.03 22.04
CA LEU A 273 -14.64 4.89 23.45
C LEU A 273 -15.98 5.59 23.71
N PHE A 274 -16.15 6.79 23.15
CA PHE A 274 -17.38 7.56 23.24
C PHE A 274 -18.57 6.83 22.59
N ARG A 275 -18.35 6.20 21.43
CA ARG A 275 -19.38 5.38 20.77
C ARG A 275 -19.76 4.18 21.62
N LEU A 276 -18.78 3.45 22.14
CA LEU A 276 -19.03 2.30 23.02
C LEU A 276 -19.83 2.73 24.26
N ALA A 277 -19.49 3.87 24.87
CA ALA A 277 -20.23 4.40 26.02
C ALA A 277 -21.64 4.92 25.70
N SER A 278 -21.96 5.09 24.41
CA SER A 278 -23.28 5.52 23.95
C SER A 278 -24.20 4.36 23.53
N LEU A 279 -23.69 3.12 23.54
CA LEU A 279 -24.47 1.93 23.18
C LEU A 279 -25.58 1.66 24.20
N THR A 280 -26.71 1.14 23.72
CA THR A 280 -27.78 0.66 24.60
C THR A 280 -27.37 -0.64 25.30
N SER A 281 -28.09 -1.01 26.37
CA SER A 281 -27.86 -2.28 27.07
C SER A 281 -27.91 -3.48 26.12
N ASP A 282 -28.90 -3.52 25.21
CA ASP A 282 -29.06 -4.59 24.22
C ASP A 282 -27.89 -4.62 23.21
N GLU A 283 -27.38 -3.45 22.81
CA GLU A 283 -26.20 -3.36 21.92
C GLU A 283 -24.93 -3.81 22.64
N LEU A 284 -24.79 -3.51 23.93
CA LEU A 284 -23.68 -3.98 24.77
C LEU A 284 -23.75 -5.50 25.00
N GLU A 285 -24.94 -6.05 25.24
CA GLU A 285 -25.17 -7.50 25.30
C GLU A 285 -24.81 -8.19 23.98
N ALA A 286 -25.19 -7.59 22.86
CA ALA A 286 -24.77 -8.05 21.54
C ALA A 286 -23.25 -8.00 21.38
N CYS A 287 -22.57 -6.95 21.86
CA CYS A 287 -21.11 -6.86 21.83
C CYS A 287 -20.42 -7.91 22.71
N ILE A 288 -20.97 -8.20 23.89
CA ILE A 288 -20.49 -9.28 24.77
C ILE A 288 -20.65 -10.62 24.07
N SER A 289 -21.80 -10.86 23.44
CA SER A 289 -22.08 -12.08 22.68
C SER A 289 -21.14 -12.22 21.49
N HIS A 290 -20.96 -11.12 20.75
CA HIS A 290 -20.20 -11.04 19.50
C HIS A 290 -19.20 -9.88 19.56
N PRO A 291 -17.98 -10.13 20.09
CA PRO A 291 -16.94 -9.11 20.22
C PRO A 291 -16.56 -8.36 18.92
N ILE A 292 -16.86 -8.97 17.78
CA ILE A 292 -16.69 -8.36 16.46
C ILE A 292 -17.50 -7.06 16.28
N LEU A 293 -18.60 -6.88 17.01
CA LEU A 293 -19.39 -5.64 16.98
C LEU A 293 -18.62 -4.45 17.56
N ILE A 294 -17.65 -4.67 18.44
CA ILE A 294 -16.73 -3.61 18.89
C ILE A 294 -15.81 -3.18 17.74
N ALA A 295 -15.31 -4.16 16.98
CA ALA A 295 -14.48 -3.93 15.81
C ALA A 295 -15.21 -3.14 14.70
N HIS A 296 -16.54 -3.28 14.63
CA HIS A 296 -17.35 -2.65 13.59
C HIS A 296 -17.10 -1.14 13.48
N SER A 297 -17.03 -0.43 14.61
CA SER A 297 -16.75 1.00 14.64
C SER A 297 -15.37 1.36 14.04
N PHE A 298 -14.33 0.57 14.34
CA PHE A 298 -12.98 0.76 13.82
C PHE A 298 -12.91 0.46 12.32
N ILE A 299 -13.56 -0.61 11.87
CA ILE A 299 -13.57 -1.04 10.47
C ILE A 299 -14.29 0.00 9.60
N ARG A 300 -15.40 0.56 10.06
CA ARG A 300 -16.11 1.62 9.32
C ARG A 300 -15.30 2.90 9.25
N ASN A 301 -14.70 3.33 10.36
CA ASN A 301 -13.79 4.48 10.36
C ASN A 301 -12.59 4.26 9.42
N TYR A 302 -12.09 3.03 9.34
CA TYR A 302 -11.07 2.63 8.40
C TYR A 302 -11.51 2.82 6.94
N PHE A 303 -12.68 2.30 6.55
CA PHE A 303 -13.20 2.46 5.18
C PHE A 303 -13.50 3.92 4.83
N LEU A 304 -14.03 4.68 5.78
CA LEU A 304 -14.28 6.11 5.62
C LEU A 304 -12.99 6.90 5.36
N LYS A 305 -11.93 6.56 6.08
CA LYS A 305 -10.61 7.18 5.89
C LYS A 305 -9.98 6.73 4.57
N MET A 306 -10.19 5.48 4.19
CA MET A 306 -9.74 4.95 2.91
C MET A 306 -10.44 5.68 1.76
N SER A 307 -11.76 5.86 1.81
CA SER A 307 -12.51 6.59 0.78
C SER A 307 -11.99 8.02 0.62
N ASN A 308 -11.77 8.73 1.72
CA ASN A 308 -11.19 10.08 1.68
C ASN A 308 -9.79 10.11 1.07
N THR A 309 -8.98 9.07 1.31
CA THR A 309 -7.64 8.97 0.73
C THR A 309 -7.72 8.68 -0.77
N ILE A 310 -8.69 7.88 -1.21
CA ILE A 310 -8.98 7.64 -2.63
C ILE A 310 -9.48 8.92 -3.29
N ASP A 311 -10.38 9.67 -2.67
CA ASP A 311 -10.88 10.95 -3.20
C ASP A 311 -9.76 11.98 -3.35
N GLN A 312 -8.84 12.05 -2.37
CA GLN A 312 -7.65 12.90 -2.46
C GLN A 312 -6.74 12.45 -3.61
N LEU A 313 -6.50 11.15 -3.74
CA LEU A 313 -5.70 10.60 -4.83
C LEU A 313 -6.36 10.87 -6.20
N ASP A 314 -7.67 10.76 -6.29
CA ASP A 314 -8.44 11.08 -7.49
C ASP A 314 -8.29 12.55 -7.86
N THR A 315 -8.46 13.44 -6.89
CA THR A 315 -8.25 14.89 -7.06
C THR A 315 -6.82 15.21 -7.48
N ASP A 316 -5.82 14.53 -6.90
CA ASP A 316 -4.42 14.69 -7.30
C ASP A 316 -4.19 14.19 -8.74
N VAL A 317 -4.78 13.06 -9.13
CA VAL A 317 -4.70 12.56 -10.51
C VAL A 317 -5.32 13.56 -11.49
N ASP A 318 -6.48 14.14 -11.16
CA ASP A 318 -7.14 15.14 -12.01
C ASP A 318 -6.33 16.45 -12.08
N MET A 319 -5.89 17.00 -10.94
CA MET A 319 -5.13 18.25 -10.91
C MET A 319 -3.80 18.15 -11.66
N TYR A 320 -3.03 17.09 -11.39
CA TYR A 320 -1.67 16.98 -11.92
C TYR A 320 -1.59 16.22 -13.25
N GLY A 321 -2.59 15.37 -13.53
CA GLY A 321 -2.73 14.70 -14.82
C GLY A 321 -3.12 15.65 -15.96
N VAL A 322 -3.86 16.72 -15.64
CA VAL A 322 -4.26 17.73 -16.65
C VAL A 322 -3.21 18.84 -16.85
N MET A 323 -2.31 19.08 -15.88
CA MET A 323 -1.49 20.31 -15.81
C MET A 323 -0.04 20.24 -16.34
N THR A 324 0.46 19.15 -16.94
CA THR A 324 1.88 19.06 -17.35
C THR A 324 2.08 18.88 -18.85
N THR A 325 1.71 19.88 -19.63
CA THR A 325 2.14 19.99 -21.05
C THR A 325 3.19 21.06 -21.28
N ASN A 326 3.50 21.92 -20.29
CA ASN A 326 4.54 22.93 -20.45
C ASN A 326 5.54 22.92 -19.30
N ASP A 327 6.81 22.91 -19.71
CA ASP A 327 7.97 23.42 -18.99
C ASP A 327 8.78 22.53 -18.04
N LYS A 328 10.07 22.85 -18.07
CA LYS A 328 11.28 22.23 -17.51
C LYS A 328 11.28 22.04 -15.98
N ASN A 329 10.14 22.17 -15.32
CA ASN A 329 9.92 21.99 -13.90
C ASN A 329 9.07 20.75 -13.61
N ASP A 330 9.42 19.62 -14.22
CA ASP A 330 8.75 18.34 -13.97
C ASP A 330 9.09 17.82 -12.56
N THR A 331 8.43 18.44 -11.58
CA THR A 331 8.57 18.24 -10.14
C THR A 331 8.12 16.84 -9.70
N TRP A 332 7.40 16.11 -10.57
CA TRP A 332 7.06 14.69 -10.40
C TRP A 332 8.30 13.79 -10.34
N SER A 333 9.36 14.12 -11.08
CA SER A 333 10.60 13.34 -11.08
C SER A 333 11.43 13.51 -9.80
N ARG A 334 11.21 14.58 -9.02
CA ARG A 334 12.10 14.95 -7.89
C ARG A 334 11.69 14.37 -6.55
N SER A 335 10.44 13.94 -6.36
CA SER A 335 10.01 13.28 -5.12
C SER A 335 9.43 11.92 -5.45
N ARG A 336 10.24 10.86 -5.28
CA ARG A 336 9.83 9.46 -5.45
C ARG A 336 8.56 9.11 -4.67
N ASP A 337 8.28 9.82 -3.58
CA ASP A 337 7.15 9.60 -2.70
C ASP A 337 5.83 10.21 -3.21
N ARG A 338 5.87 11.01 -4.28
CA ARG A 338 4.67 11.69 -4.80
C ARG A 338 3.98 10.95 -5.94
N LEU A 339 4.60 9.95 -6.56
CA LEU A 339 4.05 9.24 -7.73
C LEU A 339 2.66 8.64 -7.41
N PRO A 340 1.57 9.02 -8.11
CA PRO A 340 0.21 8.62 -7.74
C PRO A 340 0.07 7.11 -7.93
N PHE A 341 0.83 6.55 -8.87
CA PHE A 341 0.92 5.12 -9.12
C PHE A 341 1.48 4.34 -7.93
N LEU A 342 2.54 4.83 -7.27
CA LEU A 342 3.10 4.16 -6.10
C LEU A 342 2.17 4.31 -4.89
N ALA A 343 1.57 5.49 -4.71
CA ALA A 343 0.56 5.72 -3.70
C ALA A 343 -0.65 4.80 -3.90
N PHE A 344 -1.16 4.72 -5.13
CA PHE A 344 -2.23 3.82 -5.56
C PHE A 344 -1.88 2.35 -5.30
N GLN A 345 -0.69 1.89 -5.70
CA GLN A 345 -0.28 0.51 -5.50
C GLN A 345 -0.19 0.16 -4.01
N ALA A 346 0.34 1.07 -3.18
CA ALA A 346 0.36 0.90 -1.73
C ALA A 346 -1.07 0.86 -1.15
N LEU A 347 -1.93 1.78 -1.58
CA LEU A 347 -3.35 1.88 -1.20
C LEU A 347 -4.12 0.61 -1.52
N ASN A 348 -4.04 0.16 -2.77
CA ASN A 348 -4.68 -1.06 -3.23
C ASN A 348 -4.17 -2.29 -2.46
N SER A 349 -2.85 -2.42 -2.27
CA SER A 349 -2.29 -3.56 -1.53
C SER A 349 -2.76 -3.60 -0.07
N ALA A 350 -2.89 -2.44 0.57
CA ALA A 350 -3.34 -2.32 1.95
C ALA A 350 -4.84 -2.57 2.09
N LEU A 351 -5.64 -2.05 1.14
CA LEU A 351 -7.07 -2.32 1.05
C LEU A 351 -7.34 -3.81 0.83
N SER A 352 -6.70 -4.44 -0.16
CA SER A 352 -6.86 -5.87 -0.43
C SER A 352 -6.47 -6.70 0.79
N SER A 353 -5.35 -6.38 1.45
CA SER A 353 -4.91 -7.08 2.67
C SER A 353 -5.91 -6.92 3.82
N SER A 354 -6.49 -5.74 3.99
CA SER A 354 -7.42 -5.48 5.10
C SER A 354 -8.80 -6.09 4.84
N VAL A 355 -9.32 -6.00 3.60
CA VAL A 355 -10.57 -6.66 3.21
C VAL A 355 -10.45 -8.17 3.32
N GLN A 356 -9.32 -8.74 2.89
CA GLN A 356 -9.07 -10.17 3.05
C GLN A 356 -9.04 -10.55 4.53
N SER A 357 -8.30 -9.80 5.35
CA SER A 357 -8.27 -10.01 6.80
C SER A 357 -9.69 -9.94 7.39
N ILE A 358 -10.46 -8.89 7.10
CA ILE A 358 -11.85 -8.76 7.57
C ILE A 358 -12.71 -9.96 7.15
N ARG A 359 -12.63 -10.38 5.87
CA ARG A 359 -13.37 -11.53 5.35
C ARG A 359 -13.00 -12.82 6.08
N ASP A 360 -11.71 -13.05 6.31
CA ASP A 360 -11.19 -14.25 6.97
C ASP A 360 -11.59 -14.32 8.45
N HIS A 361 -11.89 -13.18 9.08
CA HIS A 361 -12.35 -13.13 10.48
C HIS A 361 -13.86 -13.10 10.61
N PHE A 362 -14.61 -12.71 9.56
CA PHE A 362 -16.05 -12.90 9.53
C PHE A 362 -16.44 -14.36 9.25
N SER A 363 -15.52 -15.18 8.74
CA SER A 363 -15.64 -16.62 8.89
C SER A 363 -15.40 -17.05 10.35
N ALA A 364 -16.12 -18.08 10.80
CA ALA A 364 -15.99 -18.67 12.14
C ALA A 364 -14.51 -18.82 12.55
N PRO A 365 -14.13 -18.53 13.81
CA PRO A 365 -14.97 -18.65 15.02
C PRO A 365 -15.54 -17.33 15.62
N TRP A 366 -15.36 -16.18 14.97
CA TRP A 366 -15.68 -14.87 15.59
C TRP A 366 -17.16 -14.51 15.65
N VAL A 367 -17.96 -15.14 14.80
CA VAL A 367 -19.41 -14.95 14.72
C VAL A 367 -20.04 -16.27 15.14
N ASP A 368 -20.71 -16.26 16.28
CA ASP A 368 -21.55 -17.40 16.67
C ASP A 368 -22.87 -17.32 15.91
N CYS A 369 -22.95 -17.98 14.76
CA CYS A 369 -24.14 -17.96 13.91
C CYS A 369 -25.41 -18.50 14.61
N ASN A 370 -25.27 -19.17 15.76
CA ASN A 370 -26.38 -19.72 16.54
C ASN A 370 -26.65 -18.92 17.82
N GLY A 371 -25.82 -17.92 18.11
CA GLY A 371 -25.93 -17.11 19.31
C GLY A 371 -27.05 -16.07 19.24
N PRO A 372 -27.40 -15.45 20.39
CA PRO A 372 -28.32 -14.31 20.42
C PRO A 372 -27.74 -13.14 19.59
N HIS A 373 -28.60 -12.22 19.12
CA HIS A 373 -28.20 -11.04 18.33
C HIS A 373 -27.50 -11.33 16.98
N THR A 374 -27.66 -12.53 16.43
CA THR A 374 -27.10 -12.91 15.12
C THR A 374 -27.60 -12.01 13.99
N ASP A 375 -28.82 -11.49 14.08
CA ASP A 375 -29.40 -10.50 13.17
C ASP A 375 -28.62 -9.17 13.17
N VAL A 376 -28.26 -8.65 14.35
CA VAL A 376 -27.44 -7.44 14.51
C VAL A 376 -26.05 -7.64 13.92
N VAL A 377 -25.44 -8.80 14.16
CA VAL A 377 -24.13 -9.15 13.59
C VAL A 377 -24.19 -9.26 12.08
N ASN A 378 -25.17 -9.98 11.54
CA ASN A 378 -25.34 -10.11 10.09
C ASN A 378 -25.54 -8.75 9.42
N PHE A 379 -26.31 -7.87 10.04
CA PHE A 379 -26.47 -6.50 9.57
C PHE A 379 -25.15 -5.71 9.59
N ALA A 380 -24.38 -5.79 10.67
CA ALA A 380 -23.07 -5.14 10.79
C ALA A 380 -22.06 -5.68 9.75
N VAL A 381 -22.02 -7.00 9.54
CA VAL A 381 -21.20 -7.66 8.52
C VAL A 381 -21.62 -7.25 7.12
N GLU A 382 -22.93 -7.17 6.85
CA GLU A 382 -23.46 -6.69 5.57
C GLU A 382 -23.07 -5.24 5.30
N GLN A 383 -23.19 -4.36 6.31
CA GLN A 383 -22.75 -2.96 6.22
C GLN A 383 -21.25 -2.86 5.90
N ILE A 384 -20.41 -3.60 6.63
CA ILE A 384 -18.97 -3.61 6.38
C ILE A 384 -18.65 -4.11 4.98
N THR A 385 -19.36 -5.14 4.51
CA THR A 385 -19.17 -5.68 3.17
C THR A 385 -19.56 -4.66 2.11
N LYS A 386 -20.66 -3.92 2.31
CA LYS A 386 -21.07 -2.81 1.42
C LYS A 386 -20.05 -1.67 1.42
N ASP A 387 -19.55 -1.26 2.58
CA ASP A 387 -18.52 -0.24 2.71
C ASP A 387 -17.20 -0.67 2.03
N ALA A 388 -16.80 -1.92 2.21
CA ALA A 388 -15.64 -2.51 1.55
C ALA A 388 -15.79 -2.52 0.01
N GLN A 389 -16.94 -2.96 -0.48
CA GLN A 389 -17.24 -2.99 -1.92
C GLN A 389 -17.21 -1.58 -2.51
N ARG A 390 -17.85 -0.61 -1.85
CA ARG A 390 -17.83 0.80 -2.28
C ARG A 390 -16.40 1.33 -2.43
N VAL A 391 -15.54 1.08 -1.44
CA VAL A 391 -14.14 1.54 -1.48
C VAL A 391 -13.35 0.81 -2.57
N GLN A 392 -13.63 -0.46 -2.85
CA GLN A 392 -13.05 -1.21 -3.97
C GLN A 392 -13.49 -0.65 -5.33
N ASP A 393 -14.76 -0.28 -5.47
CA ASP A 393 -15.29 0.32 -6.70
C ASP A 393 -14.63 1.68 -6.98
N MET A 394 -14.52 2.54 -5.96
CA MET A 394 -13.79 3.81 -6.06
C MET A 394 -12.32 3.59 -6.44
N MET A 395 -11.66 2.57 -5.88
CA MET A 395 -10.29 2.21 -6.23
C MET A 395 -10.17 1.75 -7.69
N ALA A 396 -11.15 1.01 -8.19
CA ALA A 396 -11.19 0.56 -9.58
C ALA A 396 -11.32 1.74 -10.55
N GLU A 397 -12.13 2.74 -10.21
CA GLU A 397 -12.28 3.98 -10.98
C GLU A 397 -10.97 4.79 -11.03
N VAL A 398 -10.31 4.99 -9.89
CA VAL A 398 -9.00 5.68 -9.87
C VAL A 398 -7.96 4.89 -10.68
N ARG A 399 -8.02 3.55 -10.65
CA ARG A 399 -7.14 2.71 -11.46
C ARG A 399 -7.33 2.94 -12.96
N THR A 400 -8.56 3.03 -13.44
CA THR A 400 -8.85 3.27 -14.86
C THR A 400 -8.33 4.64 -15.26
N LYS A 401 -8.57 5.69 -14.46
CA LYS A 401 -8.03 7.03 -14.70
C LYS A 401 -6.50 7.05 -14.75
N ILE A 402 -5.81 6.40 -13.80
CA ILE A 402 -4.35 6.29 -13.81
C ILE A 402 -3.85 5.55 -15.05
N SER A 403 -4.53 4.48 -15.48
CA SER A 403 -4.17 3.72 -16.68
C SER A 403 -4.34 4.53 -17.97
N GLU A 404 -5.44 5.26 -18.09
CA GLU A 404 -5.70 6.18 -19.20
C GLU A 404 -4.65 7.28 -19.25
N PHE A 405 -4.34 7.88 -18.09
CA PHE A 405 -3.30 8.90 -17.97
C PHE A 405 -1.91 8.37 -18.34
N SER A 406 -1.55 7.16 -17.89
CA SER A 406 -0.30 6.51 -18.25
C SER A 406 -0.20 6.27 -19.76
N THR A 407 -1.30 5.85 -20.40
CA THR A 407 -1.35 5.63 -21.85
C THR A 407 -1.22 6.94 -22.62
N TYR A 408 -1.92 7.97 -22.15
CA TYR A 408 -1.82 9.33 -22.69
C TYR A 408 -0.38 9.86 -22.62
N LYS A 409 0.28 9.77 -21.45
CA LYS A 409 1.69 10.20 -21.30
C LYS A 409 2.65 9.41 -22.17
N ALA A 410 2.47 8.09 -22.28
CA ALA A 410 3.27 7.27 -23.19
C ALA A 410 3.12 7.72 -24.66
N SER A 411 1.89 8.06 -25.09
CA SER A 411 1.65 8.59 -26.44
C SER A 411 2.29 9.97 -26.66
N GLN A 412 2.23 10.86 -25.66
CA GLN A 412 2.87 12.18 -25.74
C GLN A 412 4.38 12.07 -25.82
N GLU A 413 4.98 11.18 -25.03
CA GLU A 413 6.42 10.96 -25.05
C GLU A 413 6.88 10.36 -26.38
N SER A 414 6.12 9.43 -26.95
CA SER A 414 6.36 8.89 -28.30
C SER A 414 6.32 10.01 -29.36
N ILE A 415 5.35 10.92 -29.30
CA ILE A 415 5.28 12.09 -30.20
C ILE A 415 6.49 13.01 -29.98
N ARG A 416 6.90 13.23 -28.73
CA ARG A 416 8.05 14.08 -28.39
C ARG A 416 9.37 13.49 -28.90
N GLU A 417 9.56 12.18 -28.72
CA GLU A 417 10.72 11.44 -29.19
C GLU A 417 10.78 11.43 -30.72
N ALA A 418 9.64 11.26 -31.39
CA ALA A 418 9.54 11.38 -32.84
C ALA A 418 9.95 12.78 -33.33
N ARG A 419 9.45 13.86 -32.71
CA ARG A 419 9.84 15.24 -33.02
C ARG A 419 11.32 15.50 -32.78
N LYS A 420 11.88 14.98 -31.68
CA LYS A 420 13.31 15.07 -31.38
C LYS A 420 14.15 14.35 -32.42
N SER A 421 13.72 13.16 -32.86
CA SER A 421 14.39 12.38 -33.89
C SER A 421 14.38 13.09 -35.24
N VAL A 422 13.27 13.75 -35.60
CA VAL A 422 13.19 14.60 -36.80
C VAL A 422 14.17 15.78 -36.70
N ALA A 423 14.17 16.51 -35.59
CA ALA A 423 15.09 17.64 -35.38
C ALA A 423 16.57 17.21 -35.41
N GLN A 424 16.89 16.03 -34.85
CA GLN A 424 18.23 15.45 -34.94
C GLN A 424 18.60 15.07 -36.37
N ALA A 425 17.67 14.49 -37.13
CA ALA A 425 17.89 14.15 -38.54
C ALA A 425 18.13 15.40 -39.40
N GLU A 426 17.41 16.49 -39.14
CA GLU A 426 17.64 17.79 -39.76
C GLU A 426 19.04 18.34 -39.41
N GLY A 427 19.42 18.29 -38.13
CA GLY A 427 20.77 18.69 -37.68
C GLY A 427 21.89 17.89 -38.36
N VAL A 428 21.74 16.56 -38.45
CA VAL A 428 22.69 15.70 -39.17
C VAL A 428 22.73 16.03 -40.66
N THR A 429 21.58 16.36 -41.26
CA THR A 429 21.50 16.79 -42.67
C THR A 429 22.25 18.09 -42.90
N HIS A 430 22.12 19.08 -42.01
CA HIS A 430 22.87 20.33 -42.08
C HIS A 430 24.38 20.09 -41.94
N LEU A 431 24.80 19.26 -40.99
CA LEU A 431 26.21 18.92 -40.78
C LEU A 431 26.80 18.18 -42.00
N THR A 432 26.06 17.24 -42.58
CA THR A 432 26.48 16.50 -43.78
C THR A 432 26.61 17.43 -44.99
N ARG A 433 25.65 18.36 -45.17
CA ARG A 433 25.72 19.36 -46.24
C ARG A 433 26.96 20.24 -46.12
N LEU A 434 27.33 20.64 -44.90
CA LEU A 434 28.51 21.44 -44.64
C LEU A 434 29.80 20.65 -44.91
N ALA A 435 29.87 19.41 -44.41
CA ALA A 435 31.02 18.51 -44.63
C ALA A 435 31.29 18.23 -46.12
N LEU A 436 30.23 18.04 -46.93
CA LEU A 436 30.36 17.82 -48.38
C LEU A 436 31.02 19.00 -49.12
N VAL A 437 30.90 20.22 -48.60
CA VAL A 437 31.55 21.41 -49.17
C VAL A 437 32.97 21.57 -48.62
N TYR A 438 33.14 21.45 -47.30
CA TYR A 438 34.42 21.74 -46.66
C TYR A 438 35.49 20.67 -46.89
N ILE A 439 35.13 19.38 -46.96
CA ILE A 439 36.13 18.30 -47.12
C ILE A 439 36.89 18.42 -48.46
N PRO A 440 36.23 18.55 -49.64
CA PRO A 440 36.95 18.72 -50.90
C PRO A 440 37.75 20.02 -50.96
N LEU A 441 37.20 21.11 -50.39
CA LEU A 441 37.87 22.42 -50.36
C LEU A 441 39.14 22.37 -49.50
N THR A 442 39.06 21.74 -48.32
CA THR A 442 40.21 21.57 -47.43
C THR A 442 41.28 20.70 -48.09
N TYR A 443 40.88 19.62 -48.78
CA TYR A 443 41.79 18.78 -49.55
C TYR A 443 42.49 19.55 -50.69
N ALA A 444 41.76 20.39 -51.42
CA ALA A 444 42.37 21.26 -52.43
C ALA A 444 43.39 22.23 -51.82
N THR A 445 43.06 22.86 -50.69
CA THR A 445 43.98 23.77 -49.99
C THR A 445 45.20 23.06 -49.40
N SER A 446 45.06 21.83 -48.91
CA SER A 446 46.19 21.08 -48.36
C SER A 446 47.19 20.71 -49.44
N LEU A 447 46.73 20.40 -50.67
CA LEU A 447 47.63 20.19 -51.80
C LEU A 447 48.50 21.42 -52.12
N PHE A 448 47.99 22.64 -51.93
CA PHE A 448 48.79 23.86 -52.07
C PHE A 448 49.73 24.11 -50.87
N GLY A 449 49.42 23.55 -49.70
CA GLY A 449 50.26 23.65 -48.51
C GLY A 449 51.42 22.65 -48.46
N ILE A 450 51.41 21.61 -49.30
CA ILE A 450 52.50 20.63 -49.39
C ILE A 450 53.62 21.23 -50.25
N ASN A 451 54.77 21.50 -49.64
CA ASN A 451 55.99 21.89 -50.35
C ASN A 451 56.57 20.68 -51.11
N ILE A 452 56.05 20.44 -52.31
CA ILE A 452 56.58 19.45 -53.24
C ILE A 452 57.83 20.06 -53.90
N LYS A 453 59.01 19.46 -53.66
CA LYS A 453 60.29 19.97 -54.16
C LYS A 453 60.35 20.01 -55.70
N GLU A 454 59.62 19.12 -56.37
CA GLU A 454 59.50 19.09 -57.83
C GLU A 454 58.82 20.33 -58.44
N TRP A 455 58.17 21.19 -57.65
CA TRP A 455 57.56 22.43 -58.17
C TRP A 455 58.54 23.60 -58.28
N GLN A 456 59.79 23.42 -57.83
CA GLN A 456 60.84 24.44 -57.89
C GLN A 456 61.80 24.26 -59.07
N ASP A 457 61.69 23.16 -59.84
CA ASP A 457 62.49 22.93 -61.05
C ASP A 457 61.80 23.51 -62.31
N ASP A 458 62.55 24.22 -63.15
CA ASP A 458 62.08 25.01 -64.31
C ASP A 458 61.40 24.21 -65.45
N ASN A 459 61.33 22.88 -65.36
CA ASN A 459 60.87 22.00 -66.43
C ASN A 459 59.54 21.27 -66.15
N VAL A 460 58.80 21.70 -65.13
CA VAL A 460 57.57 21.03 -64.65
C VAL A 460 56.31 21.81 -65.11
N PRO A 461 55.17 21.14 -65.40
CA PRO A 461 54.00 21.80 -65.99
C PRO A 461 53.55 22.97 -65.12
N SER A 462 53.52 24.17 -65.72
CA SER A 462 53.20 25.43 -65.05
C SER A 462 52.05 25.27 -64.06
N GLY A 463 52.18 25.83 -62.84
CA GLY A 463 51.17 25.74 -61.77
C GLY A 463 49.74 26.12 -62.20
N LYS A 464 49.58 26.76 -63.36
CA LYS A 464 48.32 26.96 -64.07
C LYS A 464 47.56 25.66 -64.37
N TRP A 465 48.22 24.58 -64.80
CA TRP A 465 47.58 23.29 -65.09
C TRP A 465 47.10 22.59 -63.83
N PHE A 466 47.88 22.68 -62.75
CA PHE A 466 47.49 22.15 -61.46
C PHE A 466 46.30 22.92 -60.87
N LEU A 467 46.33 24.25 -60.94
CA LEU A 467 45.22 25.10 -60.51
C LEU A 467 43.96 24.81 -61.32
N LEU A 468 44.09 24.61 -62.63
CA LEU A 468 42.98 24.20 -63.49
C LEU A 468 42.42 22.83 -63.11
N ALA A 469 43.28 21.83 -62.86
CA ALA A 469 42.87 20.50 -62.44
C ALA A 469 42.18 20.51 -61.06
N SER A 470 42.70 21.30 -60.12
CA SER A 470 42.10 21.48 -58.79
C SER A 470 40.72 22.14 -58.87
N VAL A 471 40.56 23.17 -59.70
CA VAL A 471 39.27 23.84 -59.93
C VAL A 471 38.28 22.91 -60.62
N LEU A 472 38.71 22.16 -61.64
CA LEU A 472 37.87 21.17 -62.31
C LEU A 472 37.44 20.04 -61.36
N CYS A 473 38.34 19.55 -60.52
CA CYS A 473 38.02 18.51 -59.56
C CYS A 473 37.04 19.00 -58.50
N THR A 474 37.22 20.22 -57.99
CA THR A 474 36.26 20.84 -57.04
C THR A 474 34.90 21.07 -57.67
N LEU A 475 34.83 21.64 -58.89
CA LEU A 475 33.58 21.82 -59.63
C LEU A 475 32.88 20.48 -59.91
N PHE A 476 33.65 19.44 -60.26
CA PHE A 476 33.10 18.10 -60.47
C PHE A 476 32.50 17.53 -59.17
N THR A 477 33.20 17.61 -58.04
CA THR A 477 32.64 17.18 -56.74
C THR A 477 31.38 17.96 -56.35
N ILE A 478 31.35 19.27 -56.59
CA ILE A 478 30.15 20.09 -56.34
C ILE A 478 29.01 19.64 -57.26
N GLY A 479 29.29 19.40 -58.54
CA GLY A 479 28.32 18.91 -59.52
C GLY A 479 27.72 17.55 -59.14
N VAL A 480 28.55 16.61 -58.68
CA VAL A 480 28.11 15.30 -58.17
C VAL A 480 27.27 15.45 -56.91
N ALA A 481 27.69 16.30 -55.96
CA ALA A 481 26.95 16.54 -54.72
C ALA A 481 25.55 17.15 -55.00
N VAL A 482 25.47 18.16 -55.86
CA VAL A 482 24.19 18.77 -56.29
C VAL A 482 23.33 17.77 -57.06
N GLY A 483 23.94 16.98 -57.95
CA GLY A 483 23.28 15.91 -58.69
C GLY A 483 22.65 14.86 -57.78
N MET A 484 23.39 14.40 -56.76
CA MET A 484 22.88 13.45 -55.77
C MET A 484 21.70 14.01 -54.96
N VAL A 485 21.74 15.29 -54.56
CA VAL A 485 20.63 15.93 -53.85
C VAL A 485 19.38 16.00 -54.72
N LYS A 486 19.52 16.42 -55.98
CA LYS A 486 18.39 16.54 -56.92
C LYS A 486 17.80 15.18 -57.29
N TYR A 487 18.67 14.18 -57.50
CA TYR A 487 18.26 12.80 -57.75
C TYR A 487 17.51 12.18 -56.56
N ARG A 488 17.95 12.47 -55.33
CA ARG A 488 17.29 11.99 -54.11
C ARG A 488 15.93 12.66 -53.88
N GLN A 489 15.77 13.96 -54.21
CA GLN A 489 14.46 14.62 -54.20
C GLN A 489 13.50 14.03 -55.23
N LEU A 490 14.00 13.73 -56.44
CA LEU A 490 13.20 13.10 -57.50
C LEU A 490 12.70 11.70 -57.07
N LYS A 491 13.60 10.87 -56.50
CA LYS A 491 13.23 9.53 -56.00
C LYS A 491 12.30 9.57 -54.80
N GLY A 492 12.48 10.53 -53.89
CA GLY A 492 11.58 10.74 -52.75
C GLY A 492 10.15 11.04 -53.17
N LEU A 493 9.97 11.87 -54.22
CA LEU A 493 8.65 12.15 -54.80
C LEU A 493 8.01 10.90 -55.42
N THR A 494 8.78 10.07 -56.11
CA THR A 494 8.25 8.84 -56.71
C THR A 494 7.85 7.78 -55.67
N MET A 495 8.63 7.62 -54.58
CA MET A 495 8.29 6.68 -53.51
C MET A 495 7.12 7.16 -52.65
N GLY A 496 7.05 8.46 -52.36
CA GLY A 496 5.91 9.06 -51.67
C GLY A 496 4.60 8.91 -52.44
N PHE A 497 4.65 9.07 -53.77
CA PHE A 497 3.48 8.87 -54.65
C PHE A 497 3.03 7.40 -54.67
N THR A 498 3.95 6.44 -54.75
CA THR A 498 3.58 5.01 -54.69
C THR A 498 3.05 4.57 -53.32
N ALA A 499 3.57 5.12 -52.22
CA ALA A 499 3.08 4.84 -50.88
C ALA A 499 1.71 5.48 -50.62
N TRP A 500 1.47 6.69 -51.14
CA TRP A 500 0.17 7.36 -51.06
C TRP A 500 -0.89 6.66 -51.91
N VAL A 501 -0.55 6.18 -53.12
CA VAL A 501 -1.43 5.35 -53.95
C VAL A 501 -1.75 4.00 -53.29
N ALA A 502 -0.79 3.38 -52.60
CA ALA A 502 -1.03 2.14 -51.84
C ALA A 502 -1.89 2.36 -50.58
N LEU A 503 -1.79 3.52 -49.92
CA LEU A 503 -2.62 3.89 -48.77
C LEU A 503 -4.02 4.40 -49.16
N ALA A 504 -4.15 5.05 -50.31
CA ALA A 504 -5.42 5.60 -50.80
C ALA A 504 -6.28 4.58 -51.56
N GLY A 505 -5.75 3.40 -51.90
CA GLY A 505 -6.43 2.42 -52.74
C GLY A 505 -6.35 0.98 -52.22
N ILE A 506 -7.13 0.64 -51.19
CA ILE A 506 -7.99 -0.56 -51.09
C ILE A 506 -8.99 -0.32 -49.94
N SER A 507 -10.11 0.31 -50.28
CA SER A 507 -11.41 0.08 -49.65
C SER A 507 -12.48 0.66 -50.57
N LEU A 508 -12.82 -0.07 -51.64
CA LEU A 508 -14.10 0.03 -52.38
C LEU A 508 -14.19 -1.15 -53.37
N THR A 509 -14.71 -2.26 -52.84
CA THR A 509 -15.68 -3.18 -53.46
C THR A 509 -15.67 -3.40 -54.98
N PHE A 510 -15.27 -4.60 -55.40
CA PHE A 510 -16.03 -5.37 -56.40
C PHE A 510 -15.92 -6.87 -56.08
N ASN A 511 -17.02 -7.41 -55.56
CA ASN A 511 -17.29 -8.85 -55.50
C ASN A 511 -18.07 -9.16 -56.78
N PRO A 512 -17.63 -10.11 -57.60
CA PRO A 512 -18.30 -11.41 -57.50
C PRO A 512 -17.34 -12.56 -57.82
N PHE A 513 -17.13 -13.52 -56.91
CA PHE A 513 -17.02 -14.92 -57.32
C PHE A 513 -17.27 -15.85 -56.13
N LYS A 514 -18.30 -16.68 -56.28
CA LYS A 514 -18.58 -17.88 -55.49
C LYS A 514 -17.39 -18.84 -55.57
N GLY A 515 -16.99 -19.43 -54.44
CA GLY A 515 -16.07 -20.56 -54.43
C GLY A 515 -15.56 -20.90 -53.04
N SER A 516 -16.07 -21.98 -52.48
CA SER A 516 -15.69 -22.58 -51.20
C SER A 516 -14.23 -23.06 -51.20
N ASP A 517 -13.35 -22.48 -50.38
CA ASP A 517 -12.23 -23.24 -49.77
C ASP A 517 -11.38 -22.50 -48.69
N TRP A 518 -11.89 -21.44 -48.05
CA TRP A 518 -11.07 -20.68 -47.08
C TRP A 518 -10.84 -21.39 -45.73
N LYS A 519 -11.64 -22.41 -45.39
CA LYS A 519 -11.51 -23.17 -44.13
C LYS A 519 -10.25 -24.04 -44.07
N LYS A 520 -9.58 -24.33 -45.20
CA LYS A 520 -8.34 -25.13 -45.22
C LYS A 520 -7.06 -24.35 -44.95
N TYR A 521 -7.08 -23.01 -45.00
CA TYR A 521 -5.86 -22.20 -44.81
C TYR A 521 -5.67 -21.68 -43.38
N TRP A 522 -6.73 -21.60 -42.57
CA TRP A 522 -6.67 -21.02 -41.23
C TRP A 522 -6.07 -21.95 -40.16
N HIS A 523 -6.03 -23.27 -40.39
CA HIS A 523 -5.43 -24.24 -39.46
C HIS A 523 -3.91 -24.41 -39.61
N LYS A 524 -3.25 -23.75 -40.58
CA LYS A 524 -1.80 -23.87 -40.83
C LYS A 524 -0.96 -22.74 -40.23
N LEU A 525 -1.57 -21.73 -39.60
CA LEU A 525 -0.87 -20.56 -39.03
C LEU A 525 -0.88 -20.47 -37.49
N ARG A 526 -1.46 -21.44 -36.75
CA ARG A 526 -1.35 -21.54 -35.28
C ARG A 526 -0.30 -22.56 -34.82
N GLY A 527 0.90 -22.49 -35.38
CA GLY A 527 1.95 -23.42 -35.01
C GLY A 527 3.34 -22.83 -35.22
N LYS A 528 3.71 -21.83 -34.41
CA LYS A 528 5.08 -21.63 -33.92
C LYS A 528 5.13 -20.50 -32.90
N ARG A 529 5.84 -20.80 -31.82
CA ARG A 529 6.11 -20.01 -30.61
C ARG A 529 6.72 -18.64 -30.92
N PHE A 530 6.27 -17.61 -30.22
CA PHE A 530 7.07 -16.88 -29.22
C PHE A 530 6.13 -16.35 -28.15
#